data_AF-A0A956EFU4-F1
#
_entry.id   AF-A0A956EFU4-F1
#
_cell.length_a   1.000
_cell.length_b   1.000
_cell.length_c   1.000
_cell.angle_alpha   90.00
_cell.angle_beta   90.00
_cell.angle_gamma   90.00
#
_symmetry.space_group_name_H-M   'P 1'
#
loop_
_entity.id
_entity.type
_entity.pdbx_description
1 polymer ?
#
loop_
_entity_poly.entity_id
_entity_poly.type
_entity_poly.pdbx_seq_one_letter_code
_entity_poly.pdbx_strand_id
1 'polypeptide(L)'
;MPPENPFHYTHAIEPDEFVGREFLISALLSELRRGTSALLVGATRSGRTSILRRLEHGLRAPCPDGSRVGFTPLFLDAQTLHDDAGEADFWRLALRRVPAVEAAAAGYI
;
A
#
# COMPACT_ATOMS: atom_id res chain seq x y z
N MET A 1 -30.57 -15.14 -13.64
CA MET A 1 -30.06 -14.82 -12.29
C MET A 1 -29.19 -13.57 -12.43
N PRO A 2 -29.30 -12.59 -11.51
CA PRO A 2 -28.33 -11.50 -11.51
C PRO A 2 -26.93 -12.08 -11.26
N PRO A 3 -25.87 -11.51 -11.87
CA PRO A 3 -24.51 -11.96 -11.62
C PRO A 3 -24.18 -11.84 -10.13
N GLU A 4 -23.54 -12.87 -9.60
CA GLU A 4 -23.09 -12.92 -8.21
C GLU A 4 -22.11 -11.77 -7.96
N ASN A 5 -22.30 -11.01 -6.88
CA ASN A 5 -21.42 -9.90 -6.56
C ASN A 5 -20.03 -10.45 -6.20
N PRO A 6 -18.98 -10.17 -7.00
CA PRO A 6 -17.63 -10.72 -6.75
C PRO A 6 -16.97 -10.12 -5.51
N PHE A 7 -17.53 -9.06 -4.92
CA PHE A 7 -16.94 -8.36 -3.79
C PHE A 7 -17.36 -8.99 -2.45
N HIS A 8 -16.47 -9.82 -1.89
CA HIS A 8 -16.63 -10.39 -0.56
C HIS A 8 -15.91 -9.55 0.51
N TYR A 9 -16.65 -9.06 1.51
CA TYR A 9 -16.10 -8.20 2.58
C TYR A 9 -15.02 -8.86 3.46
N THR A 10 -14.84 -10.17 3.34
CA THR A 10 -13.83 -10.96 4.07
C THR A 10 -12.47 -10.97 3.38
N HIS A 11 -12.41 -10.60 2.10
CA HIS A 11 -11.17 -10.64 1.32
C HIS A 11 -10.87 -9.28 0.73
N ALA A 12 -9.61 -8.85 0.86
CA ALA A 12 -9.14 -7.70 0.12
C ALA A 12 -9.11 -8.06 -1.38
N ILE A 13 -9.48 -7.09 -2.21
CA ILE A 13 -9.52 -7.24 -3.67
C ILE A 13 -8.09 -7.06 -4.20
N GLU A 14 -7.72 -7.81 -5.25
CA GLU A 14 -6.44 -7.62 -5.90
C GLU A 14 -6.35 -6.26 -6.61
N PRO A 15 -5.16 -5.64 -6.72
CA PRO A 15 -5.03 -4.29 -7.27
C PRO A 15 -5.66 -4.10 -8.66
N ASP A 16 -5.61 -5.13 -9.51
CA ASP A 16 -6.13 -5.10 -10.89
C ASP A 16 -7.66 -5.22 -10.96
N GLU A 17 -8.27 -5.78 -9.92
CA GLU A 17 -9.73 -5.91 -9.77
C GLU A 17 -10.35 -4.74 -8.99
N PHE A 18 -9.51 -3.83 -8.48
CA PHE A 18 -9.96 -2.66 -7.73
C PHE A 18 -10.53 -1.60 -8.67
N VAL A 19 -11.86 -1.49 -8.69
CA VAL A 19 -12.59 -0.53 -9.52
C VAL A 19 -13.21 0.57 -8.65
N GLY A 20 -13.13 1.81 -9.12
CA GLY A 20 -13.64 2.99 -8.45
C GLY A 20 -12.61 3.65 -7.52
N ARG A 21 -12.93 4.87 -7.07
CA ARG A 21 -12.09 5.68 -6.16
C ARG A 21 -10.72 6.03 -6.74
N GLU A 22 -10.60 6.08 -8.06
CA GLU A 22 -9.38 6.42 -8.80
C GLU A 22 -8.86 7.80 -8.37
N PHE A 23 -9.76 8.75 -8.14
CA PHE A 23 -9.40 10.07 -7.62
C PHE A 23 -8.73 10.00 -6.24
N LEU A 24 -9.28 9.20 -5.31
CA LEU A 24 -8.69 9.00 -3.99
C LEU A 24 -7.32 8.33 -4.10
N ILE A 25 -7.20 7.29 -4.91
CA ILE A 25 -5.93 6.58 -5.12
C ILE A 25 -4.88 7.53 -5.72
N SER A 26 -5.25 8.29 -6.75
CA SER A 26 -4.36 9.26 -7.39
C SER A 26 -3.90 10.35 -6.43
N ALA A 27 -4.82 10.91 -5.63
CA ALA A 27 -4.49 11.93 -4.64
C ALA A 27 -3.53 11.38 -3.56
N LEU A 28 -3.81 10.19 -3.02
CA LEU A 28 -2.94 9.56 -2.03
C LEU A 28 -1.56 9.21 -2.59
N LEU A 29 -1.49 8.66 -3.80
CA LEU A 29 -0.20 8.38 -4.45
C LEU A 29 0.63 9.65 -4.67
N SER A 30 -0.02 10.75 -5.07
CA SER A 30 0.65 12.04 -5.23
C SER A 30 1.27 12.52 -3.91
N GLU A 31 0.53 12.48 -2.81
CA GLU A 31 1.03 12.92 -1.50
C GLU A 31 2.12 11.99 -0.94
N LEU A 32 1.93 10.68 -1.06
CA LEU A 32 2.94 9.70 -0.63
C LEU A 32 4.25 9.86 -1.41
N ARG A 33 4.18 10.13 -2.72
CA ARG A 33 5.36 10.38 -3.56
C ARG A 33 6.11 11.65 -3.19
N ARG A 34 5.42 12.63 -2.58
CA ARG A 34 6.03 13.86 -2.04
C ARG A 34 6.65 13.66 -0.65
N GLY A 35 6.60 12.45 -0.09
CA GLY A 35 7.10 12.14 1.24
C GLY A 35 6.15 12.58 2.36
N THR A 36 4.87 12.79 2.04
CA THR A 36 3.85 13.19 3.02
C THR A 36 3.18 11.97 3.65
N SER A 37 2.86 12.06 4.94
CA SER A 37 2.06 11.05 5.65
C SER A 37 0.57 11.28 5.44
N ALA A 38 -0.19 10.21 5.21
CA ALA A 38 -1.63 10.27 5.04
C ALA A 38 -2.34 9.32 6.02
N LEU A 39 -3.53 9.71 6.49
CA LEU A 39 -4.39 8.89 7.34
C LEU A 39 -5.66 8.50 6.59
N LEU A 40 -5.92 7.20 6.47
CA LEU A 40 -7.12 6.66 5.84
C LEU A 40 -8.13 6.22 6.91
N VAL A 41 -9.15 7.05 7.16
CA VAL A 41 -10.24 6.76 8.10
C VAL A 41 -11.49 6.29 7.34
N GLY A 42 -12.19 5.30 7.88
CA GLY A 42 -13.43 4.82 7.28
C GLY A 42 -14.14 3.81 8.19
N ALA A 43 -15.41 3.57 7.91
CA ALA A 43 -16.21 2.57 8.60
C ALA A 43 -15.64 1.14 8.43
N THR A 44 -16.05 0.23 9.29
CA THR A 44 -15.77 -1.20 9.14
C THR A 44 -16.23 -1.70 7.76
N ARG A 45 -15.43 -2.56 7.11
CA ARG A 45 -15.68 -3.09 5.75
C ARG A 45 -15.73 -2.03 4.63
N SER A 46 -15.14 -0.86 4.83
CA SER A 46 -15.02 0.19 3.79
C SER A 46 -13.99 -0.10 2.68
N GLY A 47 -13.32 -1.25 2.72
CA GLY A 47 -12.31 -1.65 1.72
C GLY A 47 -10.92 -1.06 1.93
N ARG A 48 -10.58 -0.61 3.16
CA ARG A 48 -9.27 0.01 3.46
C ARG A 48 -8.08 -0.88 3.09
N THR A 49 -8.16 -2.18 3.36
CA THR A 49 -7.10 -3.13 2.98
C THR A 49 -6.92 -3.20 1.45
N SER A 50 -8.01 -3.20 0.69
CA SER A 50 -7.95 -3.16 -0.79
C SER A 50 -7.35 -1.83 -1.29
N ILE A 51 -7.68 -0.71 -0.65
CA ILE A 51 -7.06 0.59 -0.95
C ILE A 51 -5.55 0.54 -0.70
N LEU A 52 -5.12 0.01 0.45
CA LEU A 52 -3.69 -0.10 0.79
C LEU A 52 -2.94 -0.98 -0.22
N ARG A 53 -3.52 -2.12 -0.64
CA ARG A 53 -2.95 -2.96 -1.71
C ARG A 53 -2.85 -2.23 -3.05
N ARG A 54 -3.88 -1.45 -3.40
CA ARG A 54 -3.86 -0.64 -4.63
C ARG A 54 -2.78 0.44 -4.60
N LEU A 55 -2.59 1.09 -3.44
CA LEU A 55 -1.52 2.07 -3.22
C LEU A 55 -0.14 1.42 -3.28
N GLU A 56 0.03 0.25 -2.65
CA GLU A 56 1.26 -0.54 -2.72
C GLU A 56 1.66 -0.78 -4.19
N HIS A 57 0.73 -1.26 -5.00
CA HIS A 57 0.96 -1.49 -6.42
C HIS A 57 1.34 -0.19 -7.15
N GLY A 58 0.64 0.92 -6.87
CA GLY A 58 0.93 2.22 -7.48
C GLY A 58 2.28 2.82 -7.08
N LEU A 59 2.76 2.54 -5.86
CA LEU A 59 4.07 2.98 -5.38
C LEU A 59 5.23 2.20 -6.00
N ARG A 60 4.99 0.93 -6.34
CA ARG A 60 5.98 0.10 -7.06
C ARG A 60 6.09 0.46 -8.54
N ALA A 61 5.04 1.04 -9.13
CA ALA A 61 5.06 1.52 -10.50
C ALA A 61 5.94 2.77 -10.67
N PRO A 62 6.59 2.96 -11.84
CA PRO A 62 7.37 4.15 -12.14
C PRO A 62 6.57 5.44 -11.87
N CYS A 63 7.26 6.46 -11.36
CA CYS A 63 6.61 7.76 -11.18
C CYS A 63 6.25 8.37 -12.55
N PRO A 64 5.02 8.90 -12.72
CA PRO A 64 4.59 9.55 -13.96
C PRO A 64 5.43 10.78 -14.34
N ASP A 65 6.07 11.43 -13.38
CA ASP A 65 6.95 12.59 -13.58
C ASP A 65 8.37 12.20 -14.06
N GLY A 66 8.63 10.91 -14.27
CA GLY A 66 9.93 10.39 -14.69
C GLY A 66 10.98 10.33 -13.58
N SER A 67 10.61 10.65 -12.33
CA SER A 67 11.53 10.53 -11.20
C SER A 67 11.91 9.06 -10.93
N ARG A 68 13.19 8.84 -10.62
CA ARG A 68 13.75 7.51 -10.29
C ARG A 68 13.62 7.19 -8.80
N VAL A 69 12.60 7.72 -8.13
CA VAL A 69 12.37 7.44 -6.72
C VAL A 69 11.71 6.07 -6.60
N GLY A 70 12.45 5.11 -6.06
CA GLY A 70 11.93 3.79 -5.72
C GLY A 70 11.27 3.81 -4.34
N PHE A 71 10.01 3.36 -4.27
CA PHE A 71 9.32 3.17 -3.00
C PHE A 71 9.36 1.69 -2.60
N THR A 72 9.68 1.42 -1.32
CA THR A 72 9.56 0.08 -0.72
C THR A 72 8.40 0.09 0.26
N PRO A 73 7.17 -0.26 -0.18
CA PRO A 73 6.02 -0.30 0.70
C PRO A 73 6.18 -1.43 1.73
N LEU A 74 5.91 -1.12 3.00
CA LEU A 74 5.90 -2.09 4.09
C LEU A 74 4.53 -2.09 4.74
N PHE A 75 3.93 -3.27 4.84
CA PHE A 75 2.69 -3.46 5.58
C PHE A 75 3.02 -3.89 7.01
N LEU A 76 2.49 -3.13 7.98
CA LEU A 76 2.62 -3.43 9.40
C LEU A 76 1.22 -3.54 9.99
N ASP A 77 0.91 -4.71 10.55
CA ASP A 77 -0.35 -4.96 11.26
C ASP A 77 -0.01 -5.57 12.61
N ALA A 78 -0.37 -4.85 13.68
CA ALA A 78 -0.13 -5.25 15.06
C ALA A 78 -0.81 -6.58 15.42
N GLN A 79 -1.86 -6.99 14.70
CA GLN A 79 -2.53 -8.27 14.89
C GLN A 79 -1.78 -9.45 14.22
N THR A 80 -0.80 -9.14 13.36
CA THR A 80 -0.02 -10.13 12.62
C THR A 80 1.45 -10.18 13.03
N LEU A 81 1.89 -9.23 13.87
CA LEU A 81 3.11 -9.41 14.63
C LEU A 81 2.88 -10.61 15.55
N HIS A 82 3.80 -11.59 15.51
CA HIS A 82 3.76 -12.88 16.21
C HIS A 82 3.16 -12.81 17.64
N ASP A 83 2.60 -13.92 18.12
CA ASP A 83 1.79 -13.98 19.36
C ASP A 83 2.45 -13.35 20.61
N ASP A 84 3.78 -13.29 20.68
CA ASP A 84 4.54 -12.69 21.79
C ASP A 84 5.04 -11.24 21.53
N ALA A 85 4.57 -10.58 20.47
CA ALA A 85 5.01 -9.22 20.14
C ALA A 85 4.40 -8.18 21.07
N GLY A 86 5.26 -7.41 21.74
CA GLY A 86 4.82 -6.24 22.49
C GLY A 86 4.70 -4.98 21.61
N GLU A 87 4.09 -3.94 22.17
CA GLU A 87 4.07 -2.60 21.57
C GLU A 87 5.48 -2.10 21.19
N ALA A 88 6.49 -2.43 22.01
CA ALA A 88 7.88 -2.07 21.75
C ALA A 88 8.43 -2.72 20.47
N ASP A 89 8.00 -3.94 20.13
CA ASP A 89 8.46 -4.63 18.91
C ASP A 89 7.81 -4.04 17.66
N PHE A 90 6.54 -3.63 17.75
CA PHE A 90 5.88 -2.87 16.69
C PHE A 90 6.64 -1.59 16.37
N TRP A 91 6.95 -0.77 17.38
CA TRP A 91 7.69 0.48 17.14
C TRP A 91 9.11 0.24 16.66
N ARG A 92 9.78 -0.81 17.15
CA ARG A 92 11.11 -1.20 16.65
C ARG A 92 11.07 -1.54 15.16
N LEU A 93 10.03 -2.23 14.70
CA LEU A 93 9.82 -2.54 13.28
C LEU A 93 9.43 -1.31 12.46
N ALA A 94 8.51 -0.48 12.97
CA ALA A 94 8.04 0.74 12.30
C ALA A 94 9.16 1.79 12.12
N LEU A 95 10.07 1.88 13.08
CA LEU A 95 11.20 2.81 13.06
C LEU A 95 12.46 2.19 12.43
N ARG A 96 12.43 0.91 12.04
CA ARG A 96 13.57 0.25 11.41
C ARG A 96 13.88 0.95 10.09
N ARG A 97 15.13 1.41 9.93
CA ARG A 97 15.60 1.90 8.63
C ARG A 97 15.49 0.77 7.61
N VAL A 98 14.79 1.04 6.53
CA VAL A 98 14.80 0.17 5.35
C VAL A 98 16.15 0.42 4.66
N PRO A 99 17.00 -0.60 4.49
CA PRO A 99 18.24 -0.43 3.75
C PRO A 99 17.90 0.07 2.34
N ALA A 100 18.68 1.02 1.84
CA ALA A 100 18.53 1.45 0.46
C ALA A 100 18.72 0.22 -0.43
N VAL A 101 17.70 -0.12 -1.20
CA VAL A 101 17.88 -1.10 -2.27
C VAL A 101 18.76 -0.40 -3.29
N GLU A 102 20.01 -0.86 -3.45
CA GLU A 102 20.83 -0.43 -4.58
C GLU A 102 20.02 -0.74 -5.84
N ALA A 103 19.61 0.30 -6.55
CA ALA A 103 18.93 0.16 -7.82
C ALA A 103 19.89 -0.59 -8.74
N ALA A 104 19.73 -1.91 -8.82
CA ALA A 104 20.45 -2.73 -9.77
C ALA A 104 20.26 -2.06 -11.13
N ALA A 105 21.37 -1.73 -11.76
CA ALA A 105 21.44 -1.22 -13.11
C ALA A 105 20.82 -2.24 -14.09
N ALA A 106 19.50 -2.31 -14.14
CA ALA A 106 18.74 -2.84 -15.26
C ALA A 106 18.44 -1.60 -16.12
N GLY A 107 19.21 -1.30 -17.16
CA GLY A 107 19.40 -2.23 -18.27
C GLY A 107 18.09 -2.38 -19.04
N TYR A 108 17.44 -1.27 -19.38
CA TYR A 108 16.39 -1.23 -20.40
C TYR A 108 16.74 -0.13 -21.40
N ILE A 109 17.21 -0.60 -22.56
CA ILE A 109 17.22 0.12 -23.84
C ILE A 109 15.81 -0.02 -24.41
#